data_AF-A0A550HFN6-F1
#
_entry.id   AF-A0A550HFN6-F1
#
_cell.length_a   1.000
_cell.length_b   1.000
_cell.length_c   1.000
_cell.angle_alpha   90.00
_cell.angle_beta   90.00
_cell.angle_gamma   90.00
#
_symmetry.space_group_name_H-M   'P 1'
#
loop_
_entity.id
_entity.type
_entity.pdbx_description
1 polymer ?
#
loop_
_entity_poly.entity_id
_entity_poly.type
_entity_poly.pdbx_seq_one_letter_code
_entity_poly.pdbx_strand_id
1 'polypeptide(L)' 'MGKVKNFEINPDGMKVTHFIIKLENDAANQLLGKRPRLRQAKVRVKTENIENIKDAIILGQSIEELKGTIDKL' A
#
# COMPACT_ATOMS: atom_id res chain seq x y z
N MET A 1 -4.89 7.91 -1.51
CA MET A 1 -4.46 6.86 -0.56
C MET A 1 -3.15 7.24 0.14
N GLY A 2 -2.12 7.64 -0.60
CA GLY A 2 -0.83 7.98 0.00
C GLY A 2 0.27 8.12 -1.04
N LYS A 3 1.53 8.11 -0.59
CA LYS A 3 2.72 8.15 -1.45
C LYS A 3 3.56 6.89 -1.27
N VAL A 4 4.11 6.38 -2.36
CA VAL A 4 5.12 5.31 -2.32
C VAL A 4 6.34 5.84 -1.59
N LYS A 5 6.79 5.11 -0.57
CA LYS A 5 7.98 5.44 0.21
C LYS A 5 9.13 4.50 -0.10
N ASN A 6 8.83 3.24 -0.40
CA ASN A 6 9.83 2.25 -0.77
C ASN A 6 9.19 1.10 -1.56
N PHE A 7 10.03 0.18 -2.02
CA PHE A 7 9.61 -1.07 -2.65
C PHE A 7 10.52 -2.20 -2.16
N GLU A 8 10.01 -3.43 -2.20
CA GLU A 8 10.74 -4.64 -1.85
C GLU A 8 11.05 -5.42 -3.12
N ILE A 9 12.30 -5.86 -3.23
CA ILE A 9 12.78 -6.66 -4.37
C ILE A 9 13.06 -8.07 -3.86
N ASN A 10 12.57 -9.08 -4.58
CA ASN A 10 13.06 -10.44 -4.41
C ASN A 10 14.46 -10.55 -5.06
N PRO A 11 15.53 -10.82 -4.30
CA PRO A 11 16.89 -10.86 -4.80
C PRO A 11 17.14 -11.99 -5.80
N ASP A 12 16.41 -13.10 -5.71
CA ASP A 12 16.64 -14.28 -6.56
C ASP A 12 16.24 -14.03 -8.03
N GLY A 13 15.23 -13.18 -8.22
CA GLY A 13 14.69 -12.85 -9.55
C GLY A 13 14.87 -11.40 -9.96
N MET A 14 15.43 -10.54 -9.09
CA MET A 14 15.48 -9.08 -9.26
C MET A 14 14.12 -8.46 -9.63
N LYS A 15 13.03 -8.94 -9.03
CA LYS A 15 11.66 -8.45 -9.28
C LYS A 15 11.11 -7.72 -8.08
N VAL A 16 10.47 -6.57 -8.32
CA VAL A 16 9.69 -5.88 -7.28
C VAL A 16 8.50 -6.75 -6.90
N THR A 17 8.35 -7.06 -5.62
CA THR A 17 7.25 -7.90 -5.10
C THR A 17 6.22 -7.09 -4.32
N HIS A 18 6.68 -6.03 -3.64
CA HIS A 18 5.80 -5.18 -2.84
C HIS A 18 6.18 -3.71 -2.94
N PHE A 19 5.19 -2.85 -2.77
CA PHE A 19 5.35 -1.42 -2.55
C PHE A 19 4.98 -1.07 -1.12
N ILE A 20 5.83 -0.26 -0.50
CA ILE A 20 5.60 0.32 0.82
C ILE A 20 4.99 1.70 0.63
N ILE A 21 3.73 1.85 1.03
CA ILE A 21 2.97 3.09 0.84
C ILE A 21 2.77 3.76 2.18
N LYS A 22 3.15 5.03 2.28
CA LYS A 22 2.80 5.88 3.41
C LYS A 22 1.40 6.43 3.17
N LEU A 23 0.46 6.02 4.00
CA LEU A 23 -0.94 6.43 3.93
C LEU A 23 -1.14 7.85 4.43
N GLU A 24 -2.10 8.54 3.82
CA GLU A 24 -2.71 9.74 4.39
C GLU A 24 -3.69 9.36 5.51
N ASN A 25 -4.00 10.30 6.40
CA ASN A 25 -4.78 10.03 7.60
C ASN A 25 -6.15 9.40 7.30
N ASP A 26 -6.86 9.89 6.28
CA ASP A 26 -8.18 9.39 5.94
C ASP A 26 -8.13 7.95 5.40
N ALA A 27 -7.16 7.67 4.52
CA ALA A 27 -6.92 6.34 4.00
C ALA A 27 -6.47 5.36 5.11
N ALA A 28 -5.63 5.83 6.05
CA ALA A 28 -5.21 5.04 7.20
C ALA A 28 -6.39 4.67 8.11
N ASN A 29 -7.33 5.61 8.34
CA ASN A 29 -8.52 5.35 9.13
C ASN A 29 -9.45 4.32 8.46
N GLN A 30 -9.60 4.39 7.14
CA GLN A 30 -10.43 3.45 6.39
C GLN A 30 -9.82 2.04 6.36
N LEU A 31 -8.52 1.94 6.06
CA LEU A 31 -7.80 0.66 5.90
C LEU A 31 -7.45 -0.02 7.23
N LEU A 32 -7.02 0.76 8.23
CA LEU A 32 -6.48 0.23 9.49
C LEU A 32 -7.43 0.45 10.68
N GLY A 33 -8.60 1.07 10.45
CA GLY A 33 -9.62 1.35 11.46
C GLY A 33 -9.34 2.60 12.31
N LYS A 34 -10.26 2.92 13.25
CA LYS A 34 -10.30 4.16 14.08
C LYS A 34 -9.15 4.34 15.09
N ARG A 35 -8.03 3.63 14.95
CA ARG A 35 -6.88 3.70 15.88
C ARG A 35 -5.52 4.03 15.24
N PRO A 36 -5.34 4.97 14.29
CA PRO A 36 -4.03 5.47 14.01
C PRO A 36 -3.87 6.83 14.69
N ARG A 37 -3.27 6.85 15.89
CA ARG A 37 -2.40 7.98 16.29
C ARG A 37 -1.13 8.02 15.42
N LEU A 38 -1.23 7.59 14.16
CA LEU A 38 -0.14 7.34 13.25
C LEU A 38 -0.30 8.33 12.11
N ARG A 39 0.23 9.53 12.32
CA ARG A 39 0.43 10.59 11.30
C ARG A 39 1.24 10.11 10.07
N GLN A 40 1.66 8.84 10.06
CA GLN A 40 2.56 8.21 9.10
C GLN A 40 2.31 6.69 8.94
N ALA A 41 1.07 6.21 9.02
CA ALA A 41 0.79 4.79 8.82
C ALA A 41 1.39 4.29 7.49
N LYS A 42 2.04 3.13 7.52
CA LYS A 42 2.61 2.50 6.33
C LYS A 42 1.95 1.14 6.13
N VAL A 43 1.72 0.81 4.87
CA VAL A 43 1.19 -0.48 4.45
C VAL A 43 2.06 -1.07 3.36
N ARG A 44 2.08 -2.39 3.32
CA ARG A 44 2.71 -3.16 2.26
C ARG A 44 1.63 -3.63 1.28
N VAL A 45 1.82 -3.35 -0.01
CA VAL A 45 0.91 -3.73 -1.09
C VAL A 45 1.66 -4.58 -2.10
N LYS A 46 1.11 -5.75 -2.45
CA LYS A 46 1.67 -6.65 -3.48
C LYS A 46 1.55 -6.04 -4.86
N THR A 47 2.52 -6.32 -5.73
CA THR A 47 2.46 -5.90 -7.15
C THR A 47 1.26 -6.48 -7.90
N GLU A 48 0.75 -7.63 -7.47
CA GLU A 48 -0.45 -8.27 -8.02
C GLU A 48 -1.72 -7.40 -7.88
N ASN A 49 -1.74 -6.51 -6.89
CA ASN A 49 -2.87 -5.60 -6.67
C ASN A 49 -2.76 -4.31 -7.50
N ILE A 50 -1.69 -4.14 -8.28
CA ILE A 50 -1.47 -2.98 -9.13
C ILE A 50 -2.08 -3.25 -10.50
N GLU A 51 -3.01 -2.40 -10.89
CA GLU A 51 -3.61 -2.43 -12.22
C GLU A 51 -2.75 -1.66 -13.23
N ASN A 52 -2.20 -0.51 -12.83
CA ASN A 52 -1.44 0.34 -13.73
C ASN A 52 -0.36 1.18 -13.02
N ILE A 53 0.73 1.46 -13.73
CA ILE A 53 1.80 2.36 -13.29
C ILE A 53 1.92 3.48 -14.32
N LYS A 54 1.14 4.53 -14.06
CA LYS A 54 1.07 5.86 -14.69
C LYS A 54 2.11 6.85 -14.18
N ASP A 55 1.63 8.10 -14.18
CA ASP A 55 2.10 9.17 -13.28
C ASP A 55 1.86 8.83 -11.79
N ALA A 56 0.99 7.85 -11.52
CA ALA A 56 0.71 7.28 -10.22
C ALA A 56 0.51 5.76 -10.32
N ILE A 57 0.67 5.07 -9.18
CA ILE A 57 0.30 3.66 -9.06
C ILE A 57 -1.21 3.58 -8.83
N ILE A 58 -1.90 2.89 -9.73
CA ILE A 58 -3.33 2.63 -9.65
C ILE A 58 -3.50 1.18 -9.19
N LEU A 59 -4.24 1.00 -8.10
CA LEU A 59 -4.59 -0.32 -7.58
C LEU A 59 -5.87 -0.79 -8.27
N GLY A 60 -5.93 -2.07 -8.62
CA GLY A 60 -7.12 -2.67 -9.25
C GLY A 60 -8.26 -2.97 -8.29
N GLN A 61 -8.04 -2.75 -7.00
CA GLN A 61 -9.01 -2.95 -5.93
C GLN A 61 -9.34 -1.61 -5.27
N SER A 62 -10.59 -1.47 -4.87
CA SER A 62 -11.04 -0.36 -4.02
C SER A 62 -10.39 -0.42 -2.63
N ILE A 63 -10.44 0.69 -1.91
CA ILE A 63 -9.88 0.77 -0.55
C ILE A 63 -10.60 -0.16 0.44
N GLU A 64 -11.86 -0.48 0.18
CA GLU A 64 -12.67 -1.39 1.00
C GLU A 64 -12.25 -2.85 0.80
N GLU A 65 -11.94 -3.24 -0.43
CA GLU A 65 -11.44 -4.58 -0.77
C GLU A 65 -9.99 -4.81 -0.31
N LEU A 66 -9.21 -3.73 -0.23
CA LEU A 66 -7.86 -3.77 0.32
C LEU A 66 -7.85 -4.00 1.84
N LYS A 67 -8.98 -3.81 2.52
CA LYS A 67 -9.08 -3.98 3.96
C LYS A 67 -8.98 -5.47 4.32
N GLY A 68 -7.91 -5.83 5.03
CA GLY A 68 -7.64 -7.21 5.44
C GLY A 68 -6.80 -8.02 4.45
N THR A 69 -6.50 -7.49 3.27
CA THR A 69 -5.57 -8.09 2.28
C THR A 69 -4.19 -7.44 2.28
N ILE A 70 -4.07 -6.26 2.88
CA ILE A 70 -2.80 -5.52 3.03
C ILE A 70 -2.20 -5.70 4.43
N ASP A 71 -0.88 -5.83 4.47
CA ASP A 71 -0.12 -5.94 5.72
C ASP A 71 0.24 -4.57 6.27
N LYS A 72 0.05 -4.41 7.58
CA LYS A 72 0.52 -3.23 8.32
C LYS A 72 2.01 -3.36 8.62
N LEU A 73 2.74 -2.26 8.44
CA LEU A 73 4.15 -2.13 8.84
C LEU A 73 4.30 -1.41 10.19
#